data_AF-A0A1W1DEI8-F1
#
_entry.id   AF-A0A1W1DEI8-F1
#
_cell.length_a   1.000
_cell.length_b   1.000
_cell.length_c   1.000
_cell.angle_alpha   90.00
_cell.angle_beta   90.00
_cell.angle_gamma   90.00
#
_symmetry.space_group_name_H-M   'P 1'
#
loop_
_entity.id
_entity.type
_entity.pdbx_description
1 polymer ?
#
loop_
_entity_poly.entity_id
_entity_poly.type
_entity_poly.pdbx_seq_one_letter_code
_entity_poly.pdbx_strand_id
1 'polypeptide(L)' 'MIPILTGVVVIIPSLFMGSLIMESFFSIPGLGSYTIDAINSQDFAIVRAMVFLGSILYIVGLLLTDISYTWVDPRVKFK' A
#
# COMPACT_ATOMS: atom_id res chain seq x y z
N MET A 1 0.78 22.39 -4.47
CA MET A 1 1.75 21.36 -4.03
C MET A 1 1.16 20.42 -2.98
N ILE A 2 0.28 20.89 -2.07
CA ILE A 2 -0.50 20.06 -1.14
C ILE A 2 -1.30 18.91 -1.81
N PRO A 3 -2.01 19.10 -2.95
CA PRO A 3 -2.90 18.06 -3.51
C PRO A 3 -2.20 16.92 -4.26
N ILE A 4 -1.06 17.20 -4.89
CA ILE A 4 -0.29 16.19 -5.66
C ILE A 4 0.19 15.09 -4.72
N LEU A 5 0.50 15.49 -3.50
CA LEU A 5 1.28 14.70 -2.57
C LEU A 5 0.36 13.85 -1.67
N THR A 6 -0.84 14.35 -1.34
CA THR A 6 -1.96 13.49 -0.90
C THR A 6 -2.40 12.52 -2.01
N GLY A 7 -2.32 12.94 -3.28
CA GLY A 7 -2.63 12.10 -4.44
C GLY A 7 -1.73 10.86 -4.55
N VAL A 8 -0.43 10.98 -4.27
CA VAL A 8 0.52 9.84 -4.32
C VAL A 8 0.19 8.79 -3.26
N VAL A 9 -0.21 9.20 -2.05
CA VAL A 9 -0.62 8.28 -0.98
C VAL A 9 -1.85 7.46 -1.40
N VAL A 10 -2.78 8.07 -2.12
CA VAL A 10 -3.99 7.38 -2.64
C VAL A 10 -3.64 6.38 -3.75
N ILE A 11 -2.50 6.54 -4.42
CA ILE A 11 -2.06 5.64 -5.49
C ILE A 11 -1.45 4.34 -4.94
N ILE A 12 -0.90 4.32 -3.72
CA ILE A 12 -0.32 3.09 -3.14
C ILE A 12 -1.36 1.96 -2.97
N PRO A 13 -2.54 2.22 -2.37
CA PRO A 13 -3.61 1.21 -2.31
C PRO A 13 -4.10 0.77 -3.70
N SER A 14 -4.18 1.69 -4.66
CA SER A 14 -4.63 1.36 -6.02
C SER A 14 -3.60 0.54 -6.79
N LEU A 15 -2.30 0.71 -6.53
CA LEU A 15 -1.24 -0.15 -7.05
C LEU A 15 -1.35 -1.58 -6.50
N PHE A 16 -1.68 -1.73 -5.21
CA PHE A 16 -1.96 -3.05 -4.62
C PHE A 16 -3.15 -3.73 -5.31
N MET A 17 -4.22 -2.97 -5.57
CA MET A 17 -5.40 -3.47 -6.30
C MET A 17 -5.05 -3.85 -7.75
N GLY A 18 -4.20 -3.07 -8.42
CA GLY A 18 -3.71 -3.37 -9.78
C GLY A 18 -2.78 -4.59 -9.83
N SER A 19 -1.93 -4.78 -8.81
CA SER A 19 -1.12 -5.99 -8.64
C SER A 19 -1.99 -7.24 -8.56
N LEU A 20 -3.07 -7.19 -7.77
CA LEU A 20 -4.01 -8.30 -7.62
C LEU A 20 -4.62 -8.72 -8.96
N ILE A 21 -5.00 -7.75 -9.80
CA ILE A 21 -5.55 -8.04 -11.13
C ILE A 21 -4.48 -8.72 -12.01
N MET A 22 -3.23 -8.26 -11.95
CA MET A 22 -2.14 -8.90 -12.69
C MET A 22 -1.83 -10.30 -12.17
N GLU A 23 -1.82 -10.51 -10.86
CA GLU A 23 -1.64 -11.83 -10.22
C GLU A 23 -2.74 -12.81 -10.67
N SER A 24 -4.01 -12.36 -10.70
CA SER A 24 -5.14 -13.18 -11.13
C SER A 24 -5.16 -13.45 -12.64
N PHE A 25 -4.69 -12.51 -13.47
CA PHE A 25 -4.70 -12.67 -14.93
C PHE A 25 -3.55 -13.54 -15.43
N PHE A 26 -2.38 -13.45 -14.79
CA PHE A 26 -1.20 -14.25 -15.13
C PHE A 26 -1.07 -15.54 -14.31
N SER A 27 -2.02 -15.83 -13.41
CA SER A 27 -1.98 -16.96 -12.48
C SER A 27 -0.68 -17.06 -11.67
N ILE A 28 -0.10 -15.91 -11.34
CA ILE A 28 1.14 -15.84 -10.55
C ILE A 28 0.74 -15.85 -9.08
N PRO A 29 1.25 -16.80 -8.26
CA PRO A 29 0.96 -16.84 -6.85
C PRO A 29 1.63 -15.64 -6.15
N GLY A 30 0.83 -14.78 -5.55
CA GLY A 30 1.33 -13.61 -4.83
C GLY A 30 0.44 -13.20 -3.66
N LEU A 31 0.83 -12.14 -2.97
CA LEU A 31 0.21 -11.74 -1.70
C LEU A 31 -1.29 -11.42 -1.86
N GLY A 32 -1.69 -10.93 -3.03
CA GLY A 32 -3.08 -10.65 -3.33
C GLY A 32 -3.93 -11.92 -3.45
N SER A 33 -3.46 -12.92 -4.21
CA SER A 33 -4.16 -14.19 -4.37
C SER A 33 -4.23 -14.97 -3.05
N TYR A 34 -3.15 -14.97 -2.27
CA TYR A 34 -3.13 -15.59 -0.93
C TYR A 34 -4.13 -14.95 0.04
N THR A 35 -4.34 -13.63 -0.06
CA THR A 35 -5.34 -12.94 0.76
C THR A 35 -6.76 -13.39 0.38
N ILE A 36 -7.07 -13.50 -0.92
CA ILE A 36 -8.37 -13.97 -1.43
C ILE A 36 -8.63 -15.43 -1.02
N ASP A 37 -7.63 -16.30 -1.15
CA ASP A 37 -7.75 -17.72 -0.78
C ASP A 37 -7.95 -17.90 0.74
N ALA A 38 -7.29 -17.08 1.56
CA ALA A 38 -7.50 -17.06 3.00
C ALA A 38 -8.90 -16.55 3.40
N ILE A 39 -9.42 -15.53 2.70
CA ILE A 39 -10.80 -15.06 2.90
C ILE A 39 -11.79 -16.17 2.57
N ASN A 40 -11.61 -16.86 1.42
CA ASN A 40 -12.47 -17.96 1.01
C ASN A 40 -12.39 -19.17 1.95
N SER A 41 -11.20 -19.47 2.47
CA SER A 41 -10.98 -20.56 3.44
C SER A 41 -11.33 -20.19 4.89
N GLN A 42 -11.88 -18.99 5.14
CA GLN A 42 -12.15 -18.43 6.47
C GLN A 42 -10.95 -18.46 7.44
N ASP A 43 -9.72 -18.40 6.91
CA ASP A 43 -8.52 -18.36 7.72
C ASP A 43 -8.28 -16.92 8.22
N PHE A 44 -8.91 -16.59 9.34
CA PHE A 44 -8.81 -15.27 9.98
C PHE A 44 -7.38 -14.90 10.39
N ALA A 45 -6.47 -15.87 10.55
CA ALA A 45 -5.08 -15.59 10.91
C ALA A 45 -4.33 -14.98 9.73
N ILE A 46 -4.47 -15.57 8.53
CA ILE A 46 -3.83 -15.07 7.31
C ILE A 46 -4.42 -13.73 6.89
N VAL A 47 -5.74 -13.56 6.97
CA VAL A 47 -6.39 -12.27 6.66
C VAL A 47 -5.89 -11.16 7.59
N ARG A 48 -5.79 -11.42 8.89
CA ARG A 48 -5.20 -10.43 9.83
C ARG A 48 -3.75 -10.12 9.51
N ALA A 49 -2.95 -11.12 9.17
CA ALA A 49 -1.55 -10.92 8.80
C ALA A 49 -1.43 -10.02 7.55
N MET A 50 -2.26 -10.24 6.53
CA MET A 50 -2.24 -9.44 5.29
C MET A 50 -2.73 -8.00 5.51
N VAL A 51 -3.78 -7.80 6.31
CA VAL A 51 -4.23 -6.45 6.70
C VAL A 51 -3.16 -5.72 7.51
N PHE A 52 -2.47 -6.42 8.41
CA PHE A 52 -1.36 -5.86 9.20
C PHE A 52 -0.19 -5.45 8.30
N LEU A 53 0.19 -6.32 7.35
CA LEU A 53 1.26 -6.06 6.39
C LEU A 53 0.91 -4.87 5.48
N GLY A 54 -0.32 -4.82 4.96
CA GLY A 54 -0.82 -3.68 4.20
C GLY A 54 -0.86 -2.38 5.00
N SER A 55 -1.20 -2.44 6.29
CA SER A 55 -1.20 -1.27 7.18
C SER A 55 0.22 -0.75 7.42
N ILE A 56 1.20 -1.62 7.65
CA ILE A 56 2.62 -1.22 7.75
C ILE A 56 3.07 -0.56 6.46
N LEU A 57 2.76 -1.17 5.32
CA LEU A 57 3.18 -0.67 4.01
C LEU A 57 2.55 0.70 3.70
N TYR A 58 1.32 0.90 4.14
CA TYR A 58 0.64 2.20 4.09
C TYR A 58 1.32 3.24 4.98
N ILE A 59 1.67 2.90 6.22
CA ILE A 59 2.41 3.78 7.14
C ILE A 59 3.79 4.12 6.58
N VAL A 60 4.50 3.14 6.00
CA VAL A 60 5.79 3.37 5.31
C VAL A 60 5.60 4.27 4.10
N GLY A 61 4.53 4.09 3.33
CA GLY A 61 4.15 4.99 2.24
C GLY A 61 3.95 6.43 2.71
N LEU A 62 3.24 6.63 3.83
CA LEU A 62 3.07 7.94 4.47
C LEU A 62 4.41 8.51 4.97
N LEU A 63 5.26 7.70 5.58
CA LEU A 63 6.60 8.13 6.04
C LEU A 63 7.52 8.52 4.88
N LEU A 64 7.53 7.74 3.80
CA LEU A 64 8.26 8.08 2.56
C LEU A 64 7.74 9.38 1.95
N THR A 65 6.45 9.62 2.10
CA THR A 65 5.78 10.85 1.68
C THR A 65 6.29 12.04 2.49
N ASP A 66 6.34 11.93 3.82
CA ASP A 66 6.88 12.94 4.74
C ASP A 66 8.39 13.21 4.51
N ILE A 67 9.17 12.17 4.22
CA ILE A 67 10.59 12.30 3.86
C ILE A 67 10.75 13.00 2.51
N SER A 68 9.93 12.64 1.52
CA SER A 68 9.94 13.26 0.19
C SER A 68 9.55 14.75 0.26
N TYR A 69 8.66 15.14 1.17
CA TYR A 69 8.39 16.55 1.47
C TYR A 69 9.66 17.30 1.90
N THR A 70 10.46 16.70 2.78
CA THR A 70 11.68 17.31 3.33
C THR A 70 12.76 17.46 2.25
N TRP A 71 12.81 16.55 1.27
CA TRP A 71 13.82 16.55 0.21
C TRP A 71 13.45 17.38 -1.01
N VAL A 72 12.18 17.39 -1.41
CA VAL A 72 11.72 18.07 -2.63
C VAL A 72 11.42 19.55 -2.39
N ASP A 73 11.07 19.96 -1.16
CA ASP A 73 10.74 21.36 -0.87
C ASP A 73 11.53 21.91 0.34
N PRO A 74 12.66 22.61 0.13
CA PRO A 74 13.46 23.22 1.21
C PRO A 74 12.77 24.40 1.92
N ARG A 75 11.49 24.67 1.62
CA ARG A 75 10.67 25.70 2.27
C ARG A 75 9.85 25.19 3.46
N VAL A 76 9.70 23.88 3.64
CA VAL A 76 9.07 23.31 4.84
C VAL A 76 10.14 23.21 5.94
N LYS A 77 10.56 24.38 6.44
CA LYS A 77 11.27 24.45 7.72
C LYS A 77 10.28 24.04 8.80
N PHE A 78 10.57 22.94 9.49
CA PHE A 78 10.02 22.65 10.81
C PHE A 78 10.19 23.90 11.68
N LYS A 79 9.07 24.41 12.20
CA LYS A 79 9.06 25.16 13.45
C LYS A 79 8.38 24.29 14.48
#